data_AF-A0A527PG21-F1
#
_entry.id   AF-A0A527PG21-F1
#
_cell.length_a   1.000
_cell.length_b   1.000
_cell.length_c   1.000
_cell.angle_alpha   90.00
_cell.angle_beta   90.00
_cell.angle_gamma   90.00
#
_symmetry.space_group_name_H-M   'P 1'
#
loop_
_entity.id
_entity.type
_entity.pdbx_description
1 polymer ?
#
loop_
_entity_poly.entity_id
_entity_poly.type
_entity_poly.pdbx_seq_one_letter_code
_entity_poly.pdbx_strand_id
1 'polypeptide(L)'
;MQVTADAIDAAESEDIAVASAFAALRSRLGWNADSDARLEVISHFGPVARAMYRNSSGDQSANIHAALAEFEHWYSETRGSSFWALFEQQMPDTPVVDF
;
A
#
# COMPACT_ATOMS: atom_id res chain seq x y z
N MET A 1 -4.89 -6.10 -5.56
CA MET A 1 -5.83 -5.26 -4.78
C MET A 1 -6.78 -6.12 -3.97
N GLN A 2 -7.24 -7.27 -4.47
CA GLN A 2 -8.16 -8.15 -3.73
C GLN A 2 -7.61 -8.65 -2.37
N VAL A 3 -6.33 -9.04 -2.29
CA VAL A 3 -5.70 -9.46 -1.01
C VAL A 3 -5.65 -8.33 0.03
N THR A 4 -5.41 -7.10 -0.41
CA THR A 4 -5.38 -5.93 0.48
C THR A 4 -6.79 -5.59 0.97
N ALA A 5 -7.80 -5.71 0.10
CA ALA A 5 -9.19 -5.48 0.47
C ALA A 5 -9.72 -6.54 1.43
N ASP A 6 -9.41 -7.82 1.22
CA ASP A 6 -9.81 -8.94 2.09
C ASP A 6 -9.20 -8.82 3.49
N ALA A 7 -7.92 -8.45 3.58
CA ALA A 7 -7.24 -8.22 4.86
C ALA A 7 -7.76 -6.97 5.61
N ILE A 8 -8.31 -6.00 4.88
CA ILE A 8 -8.96 -4.80 5.46
C ILE A 8 -10.38 -5.14 5.93
N ASP A 9 -11.12 -5.96 5.19
CA ASP A 9 -12.49 -6.39 5.53
C ASP A 9 -12.51 -7.25 6.80
N ALA A 10 -11.48 -8.09 6.99
CA ALA A 10 -11.30 -8.91 8.17
C ALA A 10 -10.80 -8.12 9.42
N ALA A 11 -10.51 -6.82 9.29
CA ALA A 11 -9.93 -6.05 10.38
C ALA A 11 -10.97 -5.64 11.43
N GLU A 12 -10.65 -5.88 12.70
CA GLU A 12 -11.54 -5.54 13.81
C GLU A 12 -11.57 -4.04 14.14
N SER A 13 -10.62 -3.26 13.61
CA SER A 13 -10.48 -1.83 13.87
C SER A 13 -9.72 -1.13 12.75
N GLU A 14 -9.89 0.20 12.67
CA GLU A 14 -9.24 1.03 11.64
C GLU A 14 -7.71 0.93 11.69
N ASP A 15 -7.09 0.92 12.88
CA ASP A 15 -5.64 0.70 13.04
C ASP A 15 -5.18 -0.68 12.56
N ILE A 16 -5.99 -1.72 12.79
CA ILE A 16 -5.71 -3.09 12.32
C ILE A 16 -5.83 -3.14 10.80
N ALA A 17 -6.83 -2.48 10.21
CA ALA A 17 -7.01 -2.41 8.76
C ALA A 17 -5.81 -1.73 8.09
N VAL A 18 -5.33 -0.63 8.67
CA VAL A 18 -4.13 0.08 8.21
C VAL A 18 -2.89 -0.81 8.31
N ALA A 19 -2.67 -1.47 9.44
CA ALA A 19 -1.54 -2.39 9.62
C ALA A 19 -1.59 -3.60 8.64
N SER A 20 -2.77 -4.18 8.44
CA SER A 20 -3.01 -5.28 7.49
C SER A 20 -2.76 -4.84 6.05
N ALA A 21 -3.22 -3.66 5.66
CA ALA A 21 -2.95 -3.08 4.35
C ALA A 21 -1.44 -2.90 4.11
N PHE A 22 -0.72 -2.45 5.13
CA PHE A 22 0.73 -2.27 5.09
C PHE A 22 1.48 -3.59 4.97
N ALA A 23 1.07 -4.61 5.73
CA ALA A 23 1.65 -5.95 5.65
C ALA A 23 1.44 -6.55 4.24
N ALA A 24 0.23 -6.43 3.69
CA ALA A 24 -0.09 -6.87 2.33
C ALA A 24 0.73 -6.11 1.28
N LEU A 25 0.92 -4.80 1.45
CA LEU A 25 1.72 -3.99 0.53
C LEU A 25 3.21 -4.36 0.59
N ARG A 26 3.78 -4.49 1.79
CA ARG A 26 5.18 -4.92 1.97
C ARG A 26 5.42 -6.29 1.34
N SER A 27 4.53 -7.25 1.59
CA SER A 27 4.63 -8.59 1.00
C SER A 27 4.59 -8.54 -0.53
N ARG A 28 3.68 -7.73 -1.10
CA ARG A 28 3.50 -7.65 -2.55
C ARG A 28 4.64 -6.94 -3.28
N LEU A 29 5.27 -5.98 -2.64
CA LEU A 29 6.47 -5.29 -3.15
C LEU A 29 7.77 -5.99 -2.73
N GLY A 30 7.66 -7.09 -1.97
CA GLY A 30 8.76 -7.82 -1.35
C GLY A 30 9.72 -6.93 -0.54
N TRP A 31 9.17 -5.94 0.15
CA TRP A 31 9.90 -5.09 1.08
C TRP A 31 10.18 -5.85 2.37
N ASN A 32 11.30 -6.58 2.40
CA ASN A 32 11.71 -7.39 3.55
C ASN A 32 12.43 -6.59 4.65
N ALA A 33 12.81 -5.34 4.39
CA ALA A 33 13.46 -4.45 5.34
C ALA A 33 12.81 -3.08 5.36
N ASP A 34 12.75 -2.46 6.53
CA ASP A 34 12.31 -1.08 6.66
C ASP A 34 13.41 -0.12 6.17
N SER A 35 13.01 0.88 5.39
CA SER A 35 13.83 2.03 5.05
C SER A 35 12.99 3.29 5.23
N ASP A 36 13.62 4.43 5.50
CA ASP A 36 12.90 5.69 5.70
C ASP A 36 11.95 6.01 4.53
N ALA A 37 12.41 5.77 3.29
CA ALA A 37 11.60 5.94 2.09
C ALA A 37 10.37 5.01 2.04
N ARG A 38 10.49 3.78 2.53
CA ARG A 38 9.37 2.82 2.58
C ARG A 38 8.39 3.18 3.69
N LEU A 39 8.89 3.57 4.86
CA LEU A 39 8.07 4.02 5.99
C LEU A 39 7.28 5.28 5.62
N GLU A 40 7.89 6.19 4.88
CA GLU A 40 7.24 7.39 4.35
C GLU A 40 6.07 7.02 3.43
N VAL A 41 6.30 6.15 2.43
CA VAL A 41 5.24 5.67 1.52
C VAL A 41 4.10 4.99 2.28
N ILE A 42 4.43 4.16 3.26
CA ILE A 42 3.45 3.48 4.11
C ILE A 42 2.62 4.49 4.91
N SER A 43 3.26 5.50 5.51
CA SER A 43 2.57 6.55 6.26
C SER A 43 1.58 7.32 5.38
N HIS A 44 1.97 7.65 4.16
CA HIS A 44 1.11 8.33 3.19
C HIS A 44 0.01 7.42 2.61
N PHE A 45 0.18 6.09 2.65
CA PHE A 45 -0.86 5.13 2.24
C PHE A 45 -1.95 4.91 3.31
N GLY A 46 -1.70 5.29 4.57
CA GLY A 46 -2.64 5.14 5.68
C GLY A 46 -4.07 5.66 5.39
N PRO A 47 -4.26 6.88 4.86
CA PRO A 47 -5.57 7.41 4.49
C PRO A 47 -6.33 6.53 3.48
N VAL A 48 -5.63 5.90 2.53
CA VAL A 48 -6.23 4.99 1.55
C VAL A 48 -6.78 3.74 2.24
N ALA A 49 -5.98 3.13 3.13
CA ALA A 49 -6.41 1.96 3.89
C ALA A 49 -7.61 2.27 4.80
N ARG A 50 -7.64 3.45 5.43
CA ARG A 50 -8.81 3.92 6.22
C ARG A 50 -10.05 4.11 5.36
N ALA A 51 -9.90 4.71 4.18
CA ALA A 51 -11.02 4.87 3.25
C ALA A 51 -11.57 3.51 2.78
N MET A 52 -10.70 2.54 2.50
CA MET A 52 -11.11 1.18 2.14
C MET A 52 -11.88 0.48 3.28
N TYR A 53 -11.40 0.62 4.52
CA TYR A 53 -12.05 0.05 5.70
C TYR A 53 -13.46 0.63 5.93
N ARG A 54 -13.57 1.96 5.87
CA ARG A 54 -14.86 2.65 6.03
C ARG A 54 -15.85 2.29 4.93
N ASN A 55 -15.38 2.17 3.71
CA ASN A 55 -16.21 1.75 2.58
C ASN A 55 -16.74 0.31 2.76
N SER A 56 -15.89 -0.63 3.22
CA SER A 56 -16.30 -2.00 3.59
C SER A 56 -17.31 -2.02 4.74
N SER A 57 -17.15 -1.12 5.71
CA SER A 57 -18.10 -0.94 6.84
C SER A 57 -19.44 -0.30 6.44
N GLY A 58 -19.66 0.01 5.15
CA GLY A 58 -20.89 0.60 4.63
C GLY A 58 -20.93 2.13 4.66
N ASP A 59 -19.85 2.81 5.05
CA ASP A 59 -19.72 4.26 4.97
C ASP A 59 -19.38 4.67 3.52
N GLN A 60 -20.42 4.95 2.75
CA GLN A 60 -20.32 5.40 1.35
C GLN A 60 -19.69 6.81 1.20
N SER A 61 -19.51 7.53 2.32
CA SER A 61 -18.81 8.82 2.33
C SER A 61 -17.30 8.64 2.13
N ALA A 62 -16.78 7.43 2.36
CA ALA A 62 -15.39 7.10 2.19
C ALA A 62 -15.03 7.01 0.70
N ASN A 63 -14.49 8.11 0.17
CA ASN A 63 -14.05 8.19 -1.22
C ASN A 63 -12.64 7.62 -1.36
N ILE A 64 -12.56 6.29 -1.53
CA ILE A 64 -11.31 5.56 -1.77
C ILE A 64 -10.56 6.16 -2.97
N HIS A 65 -11.28 6.51 -4.04
CA HIS A 65 -10.69 7.03 -5.26
C HIS A 65 -10.01 8.38 -5.04
N ALA A 66 -10.61 9.28 -4.25
CA ALA A 66 -9.99 10.55 -3.89
C ALA A 66 -8.72 10.34 -3.06
N ALA A 67 -8.80 9.52 -2.00
CA ALA A 67 -7.65 9.23 -1.15
C ALA A 67 -6.50 8.59 -1.94
N LEU A 68 -6.81 7.67 -2.86
CA LEU A 68 -5.83 7.02 -3.71
C LEU A 68 -5.20 8.02 -4.71
N ALA A 69 -6.00 8.92 -5.29
CA ALA A 69 -5.51 9.95 -6.20
C ALA A 69 -4.56 10.94 -5.50
N GLU A 70 -4.88 11.36 -4.27
CA GLU A 70 -4.01 12.21 -3.46
C GLU A 70 -2.68 11.52 -3.14
N PHE A 71 -2.75 10.25 -2.75
CA PHE A 71 -1.56 9.43 -2.50
C PHE A 71 -0.68 9.29 -3.75
N GLU A 72 -1.29 8.98 -4.90
CA GLU A 72 -0.57 8.82 -6.16
C GLU A 72 0.07 10.13 -6.61
N HIS A 73 -0.65 11.26 -6.48
CA HIS A 73 -0.12 12.59 -6.75
C HIS A 73 1.14 12.86 -5.92
N TRP A 74 1.03 12.72 -4.60
CA TRP A 74 2.17 12.89 -3.69
C TRP A 74 3.34 11.97 -4.05
N TYR A 75 3.07 10.69 -4.34
CA TYR A 75 4.12 9.73 -4.68
C TYR A 75 4.84 10.15 -5.96
N SER A 76 4.08 10.58 -6.98
CA SER A 76 4.63 11.04 -8.26
C SER A 76 5.46 12.30 -8.14
N GLU A 77 5.04 13.28 -7.33
CA GLU A 77 5.82 14.49 -7.10
C GLU A 77 7.11 14.20 -6.34
N THR A 78 7.05 13.28 -5.37
CA THR A 78 8.20 12.95 -4.50
C THR A 78 9.21 12.02 -5.17
N ARG A 79 8.74 11.05 -5.98
CA ARG A 79 9.56 9.99 -6.58
C ARG A 79 9.73 10.10 -8.09
N GLY A 80 9.08 11.08 -8.74
CA GLY A 80 9.14 11.30 -10.19
C GLY A 80 8.58 10.13 -11.03
N SER A 81 7.81 9.23 -10.40
CA SER A 81 7.31 7.99 -11.01
C SER A 81 5.96 7.62 -10.40
N SER A 82 5.14 6.86 -11.12
CA SER A 82 3.87 6.37 -10.58
C SER A 82 4.12 5.33 -9.49
N PHE A 83 3.23 5.28 -8.48
CA PHE A 83 3.26 4.22 -7.48
C PHE A 83 3.12 2.84 -8.12
N TRP A 84 2.34 2.74 -9.20
CA TRP A 84 2.12 1.51 -9.95
C TRP A 84 3.41 0.92 -10.54
N ALA A 85 4.39 1.76 -10.89
CA ALA A 85 5.68 1.29 -11.39
C ALA A 85 6.41 0.37 -10.41
N LEU A 86 6.17 0.50 -9.10
CA LEU A 86 6.72 -0.42 -8.09
C LEU A 86 6.21 -1.85 -8.23
N PHE A 87 4.98 -2.04 -8.75
CA PHE A 87 4.43 -3.37 -8.99
C PHE A 87 4.91 -3.96 -10.33
N GLU A 88 5.33 -3.10 -11.26
CA GLU A 88 5.88 -3.50 -12.56
C GLU A 88 7.38 -3.84 -12.46
N GLN A 89 8.08 -3.27 -11.48
CA GLN A 89 9.44 -3.70 -11.13
C GLN A 89 9.41 -5.09 -10.52
N GLN A 90 9.40 -6.11 -11.40
CA GLN A 90 9.83 -7.45 -11.06
C GLN A 90 11.19 -7.34 -10.37
N MET A 91 11.29 -7.85 -9.14
CA MET A 91 12.58 -8.02 -8.48
C MET A 91 13.54 -8.65 -9.48
N PRO A 92 14.73 -8.08 -9.73
CA PRO A 92 15.75 -8.85 -10.42
C PRO A 92 16.02 -10.06 -9.53
N ASP A 93 15.57 -11.23 -9.99
CA ASP A 93 16.03 -12.53 -9.52
C ASP A 93 17.54 -12.44 -9.61
N THR A 94 18.18 -12.15 -8.48
CA THR A 94 19.61 -11.90 -8.47
C THR A 94 20.21 -13.24 -8.83
N PRO A 95 20.95 -13.38 -9.95
CA PRO A 95 21.49 -14.67 -10.32
C PRO A 95 22.38 -15.11 -9.18
N VAL A 96 22.03 -16.25 -8.56
CA VAL A 96 22.88 -16.90 -7.57
C VAL A 96 24.24 -17.09 -8.25
N VAL A 97 25.25 -16.38 -7.78
CA VAL A 97 26.62 -16.58 -8.26
C VAL A 97 27.03 -17.98 -7.82
N ASP A 98 27.22 -18.87 -8.79
CA ASP A 98 27.97 -20.11 -8.61
C ASP A 98 29.43 -19.72 -8.33
N PHE A 99 29.93 -19.96 -7.12
CA PHE A 99 31.33 -19.80 -6.73
C PHE A 99 32.02 -21.15 -6.62
#